data_AF-A0A7X7PPQ5-F1
#
_entry.id   AF-A0A7X7PPQ5-F1
#
_cell.length_a   1.000
_cell.length_b   1.000
_cell.length_c   1.000
_cell.angle_alpha   90.00
_cell.angle_beta   90.00
_cell.angle_gamma   90.00
#
_symmetry.space_group_name_H-M   'P 1'
#
loop_
_entity.id
_entity.type
_entity.pdbx_description
1 polymer ?
#
loop_
_entity_poly.entity_id
_entity_poly.type
_entity_poly.pdbx_seq_one_letter_code
_entity_poly.pdbx_strand_id
1 'polypeptide(L)' 'MAEPGSGRVRGLLAQGQSIWLDYISREMVAGGGLRRLVEEVGVRGETSNPSIFEKAIGGGDAYDAQLRDLARKGL' A
#
# COMPACT_ATOMS: atom_id res chain seq x y z
N MET A 1 12.51 9.27 -17.44
CA MET A 1 11.31 9.25 -18.29
C MET A 1 10.19 8.67 -17.43
N ALA A 2 9.12 9.40 -17.14
CA ALA A 2 8.07 8.90 -16.26
C ALA A 2 7.34 7.71 -16.93
N GLU A 3 7.08 6.64 -16.18
CA GLU A 3 6.31 5.49 -16.63
C GLU A 3 4.97 5.94 -17.25
N PRO A 4 4.52 5.37 -18.38
CA PRO A 4 3.33 5.83 -19.13
C PRO A 4 2.05 5.97 -18.31
N GLY A 5 1.92 5.21 -17.21
CA GLY A 5 0.80 5.28 -16.28
C GLY A 5 0.81 6.49 -15.34
N SER A 6 1.98 7.00 -14.95
CA SER A 6 2.11 8.15 -14.02
C SER A 6 1.51 9.43 -14.61
N GLY A 7 1.68 9.65 -15.91
CA GLY A 7 1.12 10.82 -16.60
C GLY A 7 -0.41 10.88 -16.54
N ARG A 8 -1.10 9.74 -16.68
CA ARG A 8 -2.56 9.67 -16.64
C ARG A 8 -3.11 9.94 -15.24
N VAL A 9 -2.50 9.36 -14.21
CA VAL A 9 -2.89 9.59 -12.81
C VAL A 9 -2.73 11.06 -12.45
N ARG A 10 -1.62 11.69 -12.82
CA ARG A 10 -1.43 13.13 -12.61
C ARG A 10 -2.40 14.01 -13.40
N GLY A 11 -2.79 13.59 -14.60
CA GLY A 11 -3.84 14.25 -15.38
C GLY A 11 -5.18 14.29 -14.62
N LEU A 12 -5.59 13.18 -13.99
CA LEU A 12 -6.81 13.13 -13.18
C LEU A 12 -6.72 14.03 -11.94
N LEU A 13 -5.55 14.07 -11.28
CA LEU A 13 -5.31 14.98 -10.16
C LEU A 13 -5.43 16.45 -10.57
N ALA A 14 -4.94 16.82 -11.76
CA ALA A 14 -5.07 18.17 -12.28
C ALA A 14 -6.53 18.57 -12.56
N GLN A 15 -7.43 17.60 -12.75
CA GLN A 15 -8.88 17.80 -12.85
C GLN A 15 -9.59 17.77 -11.49
N GLY A 16 -8.85 17.66 -10.38
CA GLY A 16 -9.41 17.59 -9.02
C GLY A 16 -9.84 16.18 -8.57
N GLN A 17 -9.62 15.14 -9.37
CA GLN A 17 -9.94 13.77 -9.00
C GLN A 17 -8.77 13.11 -8.25
N SER A 18 -9.03 12.68 -7.01
CA SER A 18 -8.05 11.92 -6.22
C SER A 18 -8.07 10.43 -6.57
N ILE A 19 -6.89 9.83 -6.75
CA ILE A 19 -6.72 8.40 -7.02
C ILE A 19 -6.21 7.67 -5.79
N TRP A 20 -6.83 6.54 -5.49
CA TRP A 20 -6.55 5.72 -4.32
C TRP A 20 -6.04 4.34 -4.75
N LEU A 21 -5.13 3.77 -3.96
CA LEU A 21 -4.61 2.42 -4.16
C LEU A 21 -5.46 1.41 -3.36
N ASP A 22 -6.03 0.43 -4.05
CA ASP A 22 -6.80 -0.65 -3.40
C ASP A 22 -5.92 -1.83 -2.99
N TYR A 23 -4.93 -1.53 -2.16
CA TYR A 23 -4.01 -2.50 -1.60
C TYR A 23 -3.24 -1.86 -0.44
N ILE A 24 -2.88 -2.66 0.56
CA ILE A 24 -1.96 -2.27 1.60
C ILE A 24 -1.15 -3.48 2.07
N SER A 25 0.14 -3.29 2.31
CA SER A 25 0.99 -4.28 2.98
C SER A 25 2.06 -3.60 3.82
N ARG A 26 2.54 -4.29 4.86
CA ARG A 26 3.62 -3.77 5.71
C ARG A 26 4.90 -3.51 4.92
N GLU A 27 5.24 -4.38 3.98
CA GLU A 27 6.41 -4.22 3.10
C GLU A 27 6.31 -2.96 2.25
N MET A 28 5.12 -2.68 1.68
CA MET A 28 4.88 -1.49 0.87
C MET A 28 5.07 -0.20 1.68
N VAL A 29 4.60 -0.19 2.93
CA VAL A 29 4.73 0.97 3.82
C VAL A 29 6.17 1.11 4.34
N ALA A 30 6.71 0.06 4.97
CA ALA A 30 8.03 0.09 5.59
C ALA A 30 9.18 0.20 4.58
N GLY A 31 9.01 -0.38 3.39
CA GLY A 31 9.97 -0.33 2.28
C GLY A 31 9.90 0.94 1.42
N GLY A 32 9.06 1.92 1.79
CA GLY A 32 8.91 3.19 1.09
C GLY A 32 8.19 3.11 -0.26
N GLY A 33 7.55 1.98 -0.59
CA GLY A 33 6.77 1.82 -1.80
C GLY A 33 5.59 2.80 -1.88
N LEU A 34 4.83 2.92 -0.80
CA LEU A 34 3.73 3.89 -0.72
C LEU A 34 4.23 5.33 -0.91
N ARG A 35 5.35 5.68 -0.27
CA ARG A 35 5.96 7.00 -0.42
C ARG A 35 6.28 7.31 -1.89
N ARG A 36 6.91 6.37 -2.60
CA ARG A 36 7.19 6.52 -4.05
C ARG A 36 5.91 6.67 -4.86
N LEU A 37 4.85 5.91 -4.56
CA LEU A 37 3.56 6.05 -5.25
C LEU A 37 2.92 7.44 -5.05
N VAL A 38 3.03 8.00 -3.85
CA VAL A 38 2.55 9.37 -3.57
C VAL A 38 3.39 10.42 -4.30
N GLU A 39 4.72 10.32 -4.21
CA GLU A 39 5.66 11.32 -4.74
C GLU A 39 5.76 11.27 -6.27
N GLU A 40 5.81 10.08 -6.86
CA GLU A 40 6.13 9.86 -8.28
C GLU A 40 4.90 9.64 -9.15
N VAL A 41 3.85 8.98 -8.62
CA VAL A 41 2.62 8.66 -9.39
C VAL A 41 1.46 9.59 -9.04
N GLY A 42 1.38 10.05 -7.79
CA GLY A 42 0.33 10.97 -7.32
C GLY A 42 -0.83 10.27 -6.62
N VAL A 43 -0.62 9.07 -6.07
CA VAL A 43 -1.61 8.44 -5.17
C VAL A 43 -1.93 9.37 -4.00
N ARG A 44 -3.20 9.38 -3.56
CA ARG A 44 -3.71 10.25 -2.49
C ARG A 44 -4.37 9.52 -1.32
N GLY A 45 -4.53 8.21 -1.42
CA GLY A 45 -5.05 7.38 -0.35
C GLY A 45 -4.84 5.91 -0.64
N GLU A 46 -5.10 5.09 0.37
CA GLU A 46 -5.12 3.63 0.27
C GLU A 46 -6.45 3.12 0.85
N THR A 47 -6.87 1.96 0.38
CA THR A 47 -7.97 1.20 0.98
C THR A 47 -7.50 -0.18 1.43
N SER A 48 -8.18 -0.68 2.45
CA SER A 48 -8.03 -2.05 2.92
C SER A 48 -9.41 -2.67 3.08
N ASN A 49 -9.44 -4.00 3.11
CA ASN A 49 -10.60 -4.80 3.47
C ASN A 49 -10.09 -6.14 4.03
N PRO A 50 -10.95 -7.00 4.61
CA PRO A 50 -10.52 -8.26 5.20
C PRO A 50 -9.72 -9.16 4.24
N SER A 51 -10.13 -9.27 2.97
CA SER A 51 -9.41 -10.08 1.98
C SER A 51 -8.05 -9.50 1.58
N ILE A 52 -7.89 -8.17 1.57
CA ILE A 52 -6.59 -7.52 1.37
C ILE A 52 -5.66 -7.83 2.55
N PHE A 53 -6.16 -7.74 3.79
CA PHE A 53 -5.36 -8.08 4.98
C PHE A 53 -4.96 -9.55 5.00
N GLU A 54 -5.87 -10.46 4.69
CA GLU A 54 -5.59 -11.90 4.57
C GLU A 54 -4.41 -12.14 3.62
N LYS A 55 -4.46 -11.54 2.42
CA LYS A 55 -3.38 -11.64 1.43
C LYS A 55 -2.08 -11.02 1.90
N ALA A 56 -2.13 -9.84 2.53
CA ALA A 56 -0.93 -9.15 3.01
C ALA A 56 -0.24 -9.92 4.15
N ILE A 57 -1.02 -10.56 5.02
CA ILE A 57 -0.51 -11.35 6.15
C ILE A 57 0.01 -12.71 5.66
N GLY A 58 -0.72 -13.40 4.77
CA GLY A 58 -0.35 -14.74 4.30
C GLY A 58 0.63 -14.76 3.13
N GLY A 59 0.87 -13.63 2.47
CA GLY A 59 1.67 -13.54 1.25
C GLY A 59 3.17 -13.33 1.45
N GLY A 60 3.65 -13.20 2.68
CA GLY A 60 5.05 -12.92 3.00
C GLY A 60 5.37 -13.07 4.49
N ASP A 61 6.58 -12.71 4.90
CA ASP A 61 7.07 -12.86 6.28
C ASP A 61 7.04 -11.56 7.10
N ALA A 62 6.59 -10.44 6.51
CA ALA A 62 6.64 -9.14 7.15
C ALA A 62 5.83 -9.06 8.47
N TYR A 63 4.84 -9.92 8.66
CA TYR A 63 4.00 -9.95 9.87
C TYR A 63 4.44 -10.99 10.89
N ASP A 64 5.30 -11.93 10.51
CA ASP A 64 5.69 -13.10 11.31
C ASP A 64 6.17 -12.76 12.72
N ALA A 65 7.06 -11.78 12.83
CA ALA A 65 7.64 -11.40 14.11
C ALA A 65 6.57 -10.89 15.09
N GLN A 66 5.62 -10.09 14.59
CA GLN A 66 4.51 -9.58 15.38
C GLN A 66 3.51 -10.68 15.72
N LEU A 67 3.18 -11.57 14.77
CA LEU A 67 2.29 -12.70 15.02
C LEU A 67 2.86 -13.64 16.09
N ARG A 68 4.16 -13.94 16.05
CA ARG A 68 4.83 -14.74 17.10
C ARG A 68 4.80 -14.05 18.46
N ASP A 69 4.93 -12.72 18.51
CA ASP A 69 4.86 -11.97 19.76
C ASP A 69 3.43 -11.94 20.34
N LEU A 70 2.41 -11.74 19.49
CA LEU A 70 1.00 -11.78 19.89
C LEU A 70 0.61 -13.17 20.39
N ALA A 71 1.01 -14.23 19.68
CA ALA A 71 0.78 -15.61 20.10
C ALA A 71 1.40 -15.90 21.48
N ARG A 72 2.61 -15.41 21.76
CA ARG A 72 3.25 -15.53 23.09
C ARG A 72 2.49 -14.78 24.18
N LYS A 73 1.76 -13.73 23.83
CA LYS A 73 0.91 -12.94 24.74
C LYS A 73 -0.50 -13.54 24.89
N GLY A 74 -0.81 -14.62 24.17
CA GLY A 74 -2.15 -15.23 24.15
C GLY A 74 -3.18 -14.40 23.40
N LEU A 75 -2.74 -13.57 22.46
CA LEU A 75 -3.57 -12.79 21.53
C LEU A 75 -3.61 -13.44 20.15
#